data_AF-A0A813IY48-F1
#
_entry.id   AF-A0A813IY48-F1
#
_cell.length_a   1.000
_cell.length_b   1.000
_cell.length_c   1.000
_cell.angle_alpha   90.00
_cell.angle_beta   90.00
_cell.angle_gamma   90.00
#
_symmetry.space_group_name_H-M   'P 1'
#
loop_
_entity.id
_entity.type
_entity.pdbx_description
1 polymer ?
#
loop_
_entity_poly.entity_id
_entity_poly.type
_entity_poly.pdbx_seq_one_letter_code
_entity_poly.pdbx_strand_id
1 'polypeptide(L)'
;VATKFRGSYFVTYTDTEKFKDAVDSMLAIQNFPAVAIQKKAGDKKKYVYDGEMTAAKIISFIQDVDAGRVEPKLKSEPEPPASDDPVKVVVGSTMQSLVFTPDKDVLLEVYAPWCGHCKKLDP
;
A
#
# COMPACT_ATOMS: atom_id res chain seq x y z
N VAL A 1 23.32 -0.72 -8.17
CA VAL A 1 22.49 -1.31 -7.10
C VAL A 1 22.37 -2.82 -7.23
N ALA A 2 21.82 -3.35 -8.35
CA ALA A 2 21.58 -4.78 -8.53
C ALA A 2 22.81 -5.68 -8.28
N THR A 3 24.00 -5.31 -8.75
CA THR A 3 25.24 -6.06 -8.50
C THR A 3 25.55 -6.23 -7.02
N LYS A 4 25.25 -5.22 -6.19
CA LYS A 4 25.52 -5.25 -4.73
C LYS A 4 24.60 -6.24 -4.00
N PHE A 5 23.37 -6.40 -4.47
CA PHE A 5 22.34 -7.24 -3.85
C PHE A 5 22.10 -8.55 -4.61
N ARG A 6 23.05 -8.96 -5.45
CA ARG A 6 22.98 -10.21 -6.21
C ARG A 6 22.84 -11.39 -5.25
N GLY A 7 21.84 -12.24 -5.50
CA GLY A 7 21.54 -13.41 -4.68
C GLY A 7 20.65 -13.14 -3.46
N SER A 8 20.43 -11.87 -3.10
CA SER A 8 19.49 -11.48 -2.04
C SER A 8 18.18 -10.93 -2.59
N TYR A 9 18.25 -10.17 -3.69
CA TYR A 9 17.10 -9.55 -4.33
C TYR A 9 17.05 -9.83 -5.82
N PHE A 10 15.83 -10.10 -6.32
CA PHE A 10 15.52 -9.96 -7.74
C PHE A 10 15.20 -8.50 -8.02
N VAL A 11 15.93 -7.90 -8.98
CA VAL A 11 15.74 -6.50 -9.38
C VAL A 11 15.10 -6.49 -10.76
N THR A 12 13.92 -5.91 -10.86
CA THR A 12 13.18 -5.72 -12.09
C THR A 12 12.87 -4.24 -12.29
N TYR A 13 12.50 -3.86 -13.50
CA TYR A 13 11.91 -2.55 -13.78
C TYR A 13 10.52 -2.75 -14.38
N THR A 14 9.68 -1.73 -14.25
CA THR A 14 8.34 -1.72 -14.82
C THR A 14 8.13 -0.39 -15.52
N ASP A 15 7.61 -0.44 -16.74
CA ASP A 15 7.21 0.75 -17.49
C ASP A 15 5.96 1.34 -16.86
N THR A 16 6.11 2.48 -16.19
CA THR A 16 5.04 3.14 -15.43
C THR A 16 4.06 3.89 -16.32
N GLU A 17 4.39 4.13 -17.60
CA GLU A 17 3.46 4.71 -18.56
C GLU A 17 2.47 3.65 -19.05
N LYS A 18 2.95 2.43 -19.30
CA LYS A 18 2.11 1.32 -19.76
C LYS A 18 1.32 0.62 -18.66
N PHE A 19 1.89 0.52 -17.45
CA PHE A 19 1.35 -0.30 -16.38
C PHE A 19 0.94 0.50 -15.14
N LYS A 20 0.64 1.80 -15.30
CA LYS A 20 0.29 2.71 -14.19
C LYS A 20 -0.75 2.14 -13.23
N ASP A 21 -1.88 1.66 -13.76
CA ASP A 21 -2.99 1.16 -12.94
C ASP A 21 -2.62 -0.13 -12.18
N ALA A 22 -1.81 -0.99 -12.79
CA ALA A 22 -1.30 -2.19 -12.14
C ALA A 22 -0.32 -1.82 -11.01
N VAL A 23 0.54 -0.82 -11.23
CA VAL A 23 1.49 -0.33 -10.23
C VAL A 23 0.76 0.33 -9.05
N ASP A 24 -0.25 1.16 -9.29
CA ASP A 24 -1.05 1.72 -8.20
C ASP A 24 -1.85 0.62 -7.47
N SER A 25 -2.55 -0.23 -8.22
CA SER A 25 -3.37 -1.29 -7.63
C SER A 25 -2.54 -2.26 -6.78
N MET A 26 -1.41 -2.72 -7.30
CA MET A 26 -0.57 -3.73 -6.65
C MET A 26 0.43 -3.13 -5.67
N LEU A 27 0.99 -1.95 -5.92
CA LEU A 27 2.08 -1.40 -5.10
C LEU A 27 1.69 -0.14 -4.31
N ALA A 28 0.51 0.43 -4.55
CA ALA A 28 0.06 1.69 -3.97
C ALA A 28 1.06 2.83 -4.24
N ILE A 29 1.58 2.89 -5.46
CA ILE A 29 2.56 3.89 -5.91
C ILE A 29 1.91 4.74 -7.00
N GLN A 30 1.80 6.04 -6.72
CA GLN A 30 1.25 7.03 -7.64
C GLN A 30 2.28 8.07 -8.09
N ASN A 31 3.34 8.25 -7.29
CA ASN A 31 4.47 9.14 -7.59
C ASN A 31 5.59 8.34 -8.24
N PHE A 32 6.11 8.85 -9.34
CA PHE A 32 7.21 8.24 -10.09
C PHE A 32 8.33 9.25 -10.32
N PRO A 33 9.60 8.82 -10.38
CA PRO A 33 10.09 7.44 -10.22
C PRO A 33 10.03 6.95 -8.76
N ALA A 34 9.90 5.63 -8.57
CA ALA A 34 9.88 5.01 -7.25
C ALA A 34 10.52 3.61 -7.25
N VAL A 35 11.02 3.20 -6.08
CA VAL A 35 11.53 1.85 -5.80
C VAL A 35 10.60 1.16 -4.83
N ALA A 36 10.18 -0.06 -5.17
CA ALA A 36 9.36 -0.91 -4.30
C ALA A 36 10.15 -2.16 -3.90
N ILE A 37 10.05 -2.56 -2.63
CA ILE A 37 10.64 -3.80 -2.12
C ILE A 37 9.54 -4.68 -1.54
N GLN A 38 9.55 -5.95 -1.96
CA GLN A 38 8.86 -7.06 -1.30
C GLN A 38 9.93 -8.04 -0.83
N LYS A 39 10.05 -8.26 0.48
CA LYS A 39 11.14 -9.07 1.05
C LYS A 39 11.02 -10.55 0.71
N LYS A 40 9.79 -11.04 0.49
CA LYS A 40 9.50 -12.42 0.11
C LYS A 40 8.39 -12.45 -0.95
N ALA A 41 8.46 -13.40 -1.86
CA ALA A 41 7.36 -13.67 -2.78
C ALA A 41 6.08 -13.99 -1.99
N GLY A 42 4.98 -13.31 -2.31
CA GLY A 42 3.71 -13.45 -1.59
C GLY A 42 3.62 -12.68 -0.28
N ASP A 43 4.66 -11.94 0.14
CA ASP A 43 4.55 -11.02 1.27
C ASP A 43 3.55 -9.90 0.94
N LYS A 44 2.65 -9.62 1.89
CA LYS A 44 1.68 -8.53 1.75
C LYS A 44 2.33 -7.18 2.08
N LYS A 45 3.48 -7.16 2.77
CA LYS A 45 4.23 -5.97 3.12
C LYS A 45 5.04 -5.46 1.93
N LYS A 46 4.87 -4.17 1.63
CA LYS A 46 5.57 -3.46 0.56
C LYS A 46 6.24 -2.24 1.16
N TYR A 47 7.50 -2.02 0.80
CA TYR A 47 8.24 -0.83 1.20
C TYR A 47 8.45 0.03 -0.03
N VAL A 48 8.15 1.32 0.05
CA VAL A 48 8.20 2.23 -1.10
C VAL A 48 9.15 3.37 -0.79
N TYR A 49 9.99 3.70 -1.76
CA TYR A 49 10.89 4.84 -1.75
C TYR A 49 10.68 5.66 -3.01
N ASP A 50 10.29 6.93 -2.85
CA ASP A 50 10.05 7.90 -3.93
C ASP A 50 10.97 9.14 -3.80
N GLY A 51 12.06 9.00 -3.04
CA GLY A 51 13.06 10.05 -2.87
C GLY A 51 14.03 10.18 -4.04
N GLU A 52 15.23 10.69 -3.75
CA GLU A 52 16.27 10.88 -4.75
C GLU A 52 16.78 9.55 -5.34
N MET A 53 16.65 9.37 -6.66
CA MET A 53 17.00 8.15 -7.38
C MET A 53 18.51 8.00 -7.63
N THR A 54 19.32 8.17 -6.60
CA THR A 54 20.76 7.87 -6.66
C THR A 54 21.06 6.47 -6.13
N ALA A 55 22.12 5.85 -6.66
CA ALA A 55 22.52 4.51 -6.24
C ALA A 55 22.77 4.43 -4.73
N ALA A 56 23.38 5.47 -4.12
CA ALA A 56 23.68 5.51 -2.69
C ALA A 56 22.40 5.51 -1.84
N LYS A 57 21.41 6.34 -2.19
CA LYS A 57 20.14 6.43 -1.45
C LYS A 57 19.30 5.17 -1.57
N ILE A 58 19.22 4.59 -2.78
CA ILE A 58 18.51 3.32 -3.00
C ILE A 58 19.17 2.18 -2.22
N ILE A 59 20.50 2.12 -2.20
CA ILE A 59 21.24 1.12 -1.40
C ILE A 59 20.93 1.28 0.09
N SER A 60 20.95 2.52 0.61
CA SER A 60 20.61 2.80 2.02
C SER A 60 19.19 2.33 2.33
N PHE A 61 18.23 2.67 1.47
CA PHE A 61 16.83 2.26 1.64
C PHE A 61 16.68 0.73 1.72
N ILE A 62 17.32 -0.03 0.82
CA ILE A 62 17.28 -1.50 0.87
C ILE A 62 17.86 -2.01 2.20
N GLN A 63 18.98 -1.44 2.66
CA GLN A 63 19.60 -1.83 3.92
C GLN A 63 18.73 -1.51 5.14
N ASP A 64 18.04 -0.37 5.14
CA ASP A 64 17.12 0.00 6.21
C ASP A 64 15.87 -0.89 6.24
N VAL A 65 15.38 -1.33 5.06
CA VAL A 65 14.31 -2.35 4.95
C VAL A 65 14.77 -3.71 5.48
N ASP A 66 16.01 -4.11 5.17
CA ASP A 66 16.59 -5.35 5.70
C ASP A 66 16.73 -5.30 7.23
N ALA A 67 17.20 -4.16 7.76
CA ALA A 67 17.37 -3.89 9.18
C ALA A 67 16.05 -3.65 9.94
N GLY A 68 14.90 -3.60 9.24
CA GLY A 68 13.59 -3.38 9.87
C GLY A 68 13.37 -1.95 10.37
N ARG A 69 14.07 -0.96 9.81
CA ARG A 69 13.95 0.46 10.18
C ARG A 69 12.92 1.23 9.35
N VAL A 70 12.38 0.59 8.32
CA VAL A 70 11.36 1.16 7.45
C VAL A 70 10.05 0.43 7.73
N GLU A 71 8.98 1.17 7.97
CA GLU A 71 7.64 0.62 8.08
C GLU A 71 7.06 0.30 6.69
N PRO A 72 6.30 -0.80 6.54
CA PRO A 72 5.67 -1.11 5.28
C PRO A 72 4.59 -0.08 4.95
N LYS A 73 4.48 0.27 3.66
CA LYS A 73 3.43 1.15 3.17
C LYS A 73 2.08 0.43 3.26
N LEU A 74 1.18 0.97 4.07
CA LEU A 74 -0.22 0.57 4.10
C LEU A 74 -0.94 1.21 2.90
N LYS A 75 -1.67 0.40 2.14
CA LYS A 75 -2.59 0.93 1.12
C LYS A 75 -3.83 1.44 1.83
N SER A 76 -4.03 2.75 1.82
CA SER A 76 -5.21 3.42 2.34
C SER A 76 -5.56 4.57 1.41
N GLU A 77 -6.86 4.77 1.21
CA GLU A 77 -7.36 6.05 0.69
C GLU A 77 -7.15 7.14 1.75
N PRO A 78 -7.19 8.43 1.34
CA PRO A 78 -7.23 9.54 2.29
C PRO A 78 -8.41 9.38 3.24
N GLU A 79 -8.24 9.85 4.47
CA GLU A 79 -9.34 9.82 5.43
C GLU A 79 -10.48 10.69 4.92
N PRO A 80 -11.71 10.15 4.84
CA PRO A 80 -12.85 10.90 4.36
C PRO A 80 -13.15 12.06 5.32
N PRO A 81 -13.68 13.19 4.82
CA PRO A 81 -14.13 14.27 5.68
C PRO A 81 -15.24 13.77 6.62
N ALA A 82 -15.38 14.43 7.77
CA ALA A 82 -16.44 14.11 8.70
C ALA A 82 -17.81 14.26 8.02
N SER A 83 -18.65 13.25 8.16
CA SER A 83 -20.03 13.22 7.68
C SER A 83 -20.95 12.70 8.77
N ASP A 84 -22.19 13.19 8.77
CA ASP A 84 -23.29 12.73 9.63
C ASP A 84 -24.10 11.60 8.99
N ASP A 85 -23.61 11.02 7.88
CA ASP A 85 -24.25 9.90 7.20
C ASP A 85 -24.40 8.67 8.14
N PRO A 86 -25.49 7.90 7.99
CA PRO A 86 -25.72 6.70 8.81
C PRO A 86 -24.68 5.61 8.57
N VAL A 87 -24.00 5.63 7.43
CA VAL A 87 -22.92 4.71 7.06
C VAL A 87 -21.60 5.48 7.04
N LYS A 88 -20.63 5.02 7.83
CA LYS A 88 -19.30 5.63 7.89
C LYS A 88 -18.33 4.92 6.96
N VAL A 89 -17.64 5.69 6.13
CA VAL A 89 -16.58 5.16 5.26
C VAL A 89 -15.34 4.85 6.09
N VAL A 90 -14.87 3.61 6.03
CA VAL A 90 -13.65 3.14 6.70
C VAL A 90 -12.56 2.96 5.66
N VAL A 91 -11.38 3.56 5.90
CA VAL A 91 -10.18 3.39 5.08
C VAL A 91 -9.11 2.64 5.88
N GLY A 92 -8.04 2.21 5.22
CA GLY A 92 -6.98 1.43 5.86
C GLY A 92 -6.40 2.08 7.14
N SER A 93 -6.19 3.39 7.13
CA SER A 93 -5.66 4.13 8.30
C SER A 93 -6.64 4.24 9.46
N THR A 94 -7.94 4.23 9.21
CA THR A 94 -8.99 4.40 10.24
C THR A 94 -9.58 3.09 10.74
N MET A 95 -9.16 1.95 10.18
CA MET A 95 -9.73 0.65 10.53
C MET A 95 -9.59 0.32 12.02
N GLN A 96 -8.41 0.58 12.61
CA GLN A 96 -8.18 0.29 14.03
C GLN A 96 -9.04 1.16 14.95
N SER A 97 -9.18 2.45 14.64
CA SER A 97 -9.89 3.40 15.50
C SER A 97 -11.41 3.35 15.34
N LEU A 98 -11.92 3.00 14.15
CA LEU A 98 -13.37 2.97 13.88
C LEU A 98 -14.00 1.59 14.06
N VAL A 99 -13.25 0.51 13.79
CA VAL A 99 -13.81 -0.86 13.79
C VAL A 99 -13.41 -1.63 15.03
N PHE A 100 -12.13 -1.58 15.42
CA PHE A 100 -11.59 -2.36 16.53
C PHE A 100 -11.58 -1.57 17.83
N THR A 101 -12.71 -0.92 18.14
CA THR A 101 -12.92 -0.13 19.35
C THR A 101 -13.75 -0.91 20.37
N PRO A 102 -13.43 -0.86 21.68
CA PRO A 102 -14.12 -1.68 22.69
C PRO A 102 -15.50 -1.14 23.11
N ASP A 103 -15.86 0.08 22.73
CA ASP A 103 -17.03 0.80 23.23
C ASP A 103 -18.28 0.69 22.34
N LYS A 104 -18.20 0.03 21.18
CA LYS A 104 -19.29 -0.03 20.19
C LYS A 104 -19.34 -1.38 19.49
N ASP A 105 -20.56 -1.82 19.21
CA ASP A 105 -20.79 -2.87 18.23
C ASP A 105 -20.65 -2.28 16.82
N VAL A 106 -19.82 -2.90 15.97
CA VAL A 106 -19.55 -2.43 14.62
C VAL A 106 -19.90 -3.51 13.60
N LEU A 107 -20.81 -3.19 12.69
CA LEU A 107 -21.04 -3.97 11.46
C LEU A 107 -20.19 -3.36 10.34
N LEU A 108 -19.25 -4.14 9.79
CA LEU A 108 -18.37 -3.72 8.71
C LEU A 108 -18.73 -4.47 7.41
N GLU A 109 -19.07 -3.73 6.37
CA GLU A 109 -19.14 -4.26 5.01
C GLU A 109 -17.80 -4.05 4.29
N VAL A 110 -17.15 -5.13 3.88
CA VAL A 110 -16.00 -5.08 2.97
C VAL A 110 -16.51 -5.32 1.56
N TYR A 111 -16.52 -4.26 0.75
CA TYR A 111 -17.05 -4.30 -0.61
C TYR A 111 -15.97 -4.05 -1.67
N ALA A 112 -16.31 -4.36 -2.92
CA ALA A 112 -15.55 -3.92 -4.07
C ALA A 112 -16.48 -3.14 -5.00
N PRO A 113 -16.04 -2.00 -5.58
CA PRO A 113 -16.91 -1.13 -6.38
C PRO A 113 -17.43 -1.79 -7.68
N TRP A 114 -16.79 -2.89 -8.10
CA TRP A 114 -17.20 -3.69 -9.25
C TRP A 114 -18.05 -4.92 -8.87
N CYS A 115 -18.23 -5.21 -7.58
CA CYS A 115 -18.98 -6.37 -7.12
C CYS A 115 -20.48 -6.14 -7.27
N GLY A 116 -21.13 -6.92 -8.15
CA GLY A 116 -22.57 -6.82 -8.37
C GLY A 116 -23.42 -7.20 -7.16
N HIS A 117 -22.90 -8.01 -6.22
CA HIS A 117 -23.61 -8.32 -4.98
C HIS A 117 -23.61 -7.13 -4.01
N CYS A 118 -22.47 -6.44 -3.87
CA CYS A 118 -22.36 -5.25 -3.04
C CYS A 118 -23.29 -4.14 -3.53
N LYS A 119 -23.33 -3.91 -4.85
CA LYS A 119 -24.24 -2.92 -5.45
C LYS A 119 -25.74 -3.20 -5.22
N LYS A 120 -26.11 -4.45 -4.92
CA LYS A 120 -27.50 -4.81 -4.60
C LYS A 120 -27.81 -4.67 -3.11
N LEU A 121 -26.77 -4.62 -2.27
CA LEU A 121 -26.88 -4.41 -0.84
C LEU A 121 -26.85 -2.91 -0.51
N ASP A 122 -26.20 -2.11 -1.35
CA ASP A 122 -26.24 -0.64 -1.32
C ASP A 122 -27.70 -0.15 -1.39
N PRO A 123 -28.11 0.84 -0.58
CA PRO A 123 -29.50 1.27 -0.44
C PRO A 123 -30.14 1.84 -1.72
#